data_AF-A0A1V1TME9-F1
#
_entry.id   AF-A0A1V1TME9-F1
#
_cell.length_a   1.000
_cell.length_b   1.000
_cell.length_c   1.000
_cell.angle_alpha   90.00
_cell.angle_beta   90.00
_cell.angle_gamma   90.00
#
_symmetry.space_group_name_H-M   'P 1'
#
loop_
_entity.id
_entity.type
_entity.pdbx_description
1 polymer ?
#
loop_
_entity_poly.entity_id
_entity_poly.type
_entity_poly.pdbx_seq_one_letter_code
_entity_poly.pdbx_strand_id
1 'polypeptide(L)' 'MSAAVLARSGPIVKSKVPLERVGDEQDMGGAILYLASRAGAYCNGTVVVTDGGRLTTFPSTF' A
#
# COMPACT_ATOMS: atom_id res chain seq x y z
N MET A 1 -1.99 -5.79 9.72
CA MET A 1 -2.47 -7.20 9.67
C MET A 1 -1.64 -8.00 10.65
N SER A 2 -2.19 -8.99 11.37
CA SER A 2 -1.38 -9.75 12.34
C SER A 2 -0.31 -10.60 11.65
N ALA A 3 0.86 -10.76 12.28
CA ALA A 3 2.01 -11.51 11.74
C ALA A 3 1.65 -12.96 11.34
N ALA A 4 0.65 -13.55 11.98
CA ALA A 4 0.14 -14.88 11.67
C ALA A 4 -0.53 -14.99 10.29
N VAL A 5 -1.10 -13.89 9.77
CA VAL A 5 -1.71 -13.86 8.43
C VAL A 5 -0.63 -13.73 7.36
N LEU A 6 0.42 -12.94 7.61
CA LEU A 6 1.57 -12.78 6.72
C LEU A 6 2.27 -14.11 6.42
N ALA A 7 2.54 -14.92 7.46
CA ALA A 7 3.22 -16.21 7.32
C ALA A 7 2.47 -17.26 6.48
N ARG A 8 1.14 -17.12 6.36
CA ARG A 8 0.26 -18.10 5.68
C ARG A 8 -0.13 -17.68 4.25
N SER A 9 0.22 -16.47 3.84
CA SER A 9 -0.37 -15.83 2.65
C SER A 9 0.48 -15.87 1.38
N GLY A 10 1.71 -16.42 1.42
CA GLY A 10 2.71 -16.35 0.35
C GLY A 10 2.20 -16.50 -1.10
N PRO A 11 1.46 -17.58 -1.46
CA PRO A 11 0.97 -17.77 -2.82
C PRO A 11 -0.20 -16.84 -3.21
N ILE A 12 -1.03 -16.46 -2.23
CA ILE A 12 -2.23 -15.63 -2.44
C ILE A 12 -1.84 -14.18 -2.70
N VAL A 13 -0.74 -13.72 -2.12
CA VAL A 13 -0.29 -12.34 -2.22
C VAL A 13 0.24 -12.03 -3.63
N LYS A 14 1.01 -12.95 -4.21
CA LYS A 14 1.58 -12.77 -5.56
C LYS A 14 0.52 -12.62 -6.66
N SER A 15 -0.60 -13.34 -6.55
CA SER A 15 -1.66 -13.29 -7.57
C SER A 15 -2.61 -12.09 -7.42
N LYS A 16 -2.64 -11.45 -6.26
CA LYS A 16 -3.60 -10.36 -5.96
C LYS A 16 -2.96 -8.98 -5.83
N VAL A 17 -1.64 -8.92 -5.62
CA VAL A 17 -0.89 -7.66 -5.46
C VAL A 17 0.19 -7.64 -6.54
N PRO A 18 0.15 -6.69 -7.50
CA PRO A 18 1.17 -6.57 -8.54
C PRO A 18 2.61 -6.45 -8.02
N LEU A 19 2.80 -5.86 -6.84
CA LEU A 19 4.11 -5.78 -6.18
C LEU A 19 4.61 -7.13 -5.61
N GLU A 20 3.81 -8.19 -5.71
CA GLU A 20 4.12 -9.58 -5.30
C GLU A 20 4.55 -9.78 -3.84
N ARG A 21 4.32 -8.78 -2.99
CA ARG A 21 4.61 -8.84 -1.56
C ARG A 21 3.51 -8.20 -0.74
N VAL A 22 3.47 -8.56 0.54
CA VAL A 22 2.62 -7.87 1.50
C VAL A 22 3.29 -6.56 1.87
N GLY A 23 2.49 -5.50 2.00
CA GLY A 23 2.96 -4.25 2.54
C GLY A 23 3.27 -4.37 4.04
N ASP A 24 4.22 -3.58 4.51
CA ASP A 24 4.57 -3.48 5.93
C ASP A 24 4.35 -2.07 6.47
N GLU A 25 4.67 -1.86 7.75
CA GLU A 25 4.53 -0.56 8.39
C GLU A 25 5.45 0.51 7.78
N GLN A 26 6.56 0.12 7.15
CA GLN A 26 7.51 1.05 6.53
C GLN A 26 6.96 1.61 5.22
N ASP A 27 6.21 0.82 4.45
CA ASP A 27 5.54 1.29 3.24
C ASP A 27 4.59 2.46 3.54
N MET A 28 3.78 2.33 4.59
CA MET A 28 2.89 3.41 5.04
C MET A 28 3.69 4.55 5.69
N GLY A 29 4.73 4.23 6.47
CA GLY A 29 5.61 5.22 7.07
C GLY A 29 6.27 6.14 6.04
N GLY A 30 6.69 5.60 4.89
CA GLY A 30 7.25 6.37 3.79
C GLY A 30 6.24 7.34 3.16
N ALA A 31 4.99 6.90 2.95
CA ALA A 31 3.93 7.75 2.43
C ALA A 31 3.60 8.91 3.39
N ILE A 32 3.52 8.60 4.69
CA ILE A 32 3.31 9.61 5.74
C ILE A 32 4.48 10.60 5.77
N LEU A 33 5.72 10.12 5.74
CA LEU A 33 6.90 10.97 5.77
C LEU A 33 6.95 11.89 4.55
N TYR A 34 6.63 11.37 3.36
CA TYR A 34 6.51 12.18 2.14
C TYR A 34 5.50 13.32 2.32
N LEU A 35 4.26 12.98 2.74
CA LEU A 35 3.17 13.94 2.92
C LEU A 35 3.44 14.97 4.03
N ALA A 36 4.06 14.54 5.13
CA ALA A 36 4.40 15.42 6.26
C ALA A 36 5.63 16.32 5.99
N SER A 37 6.49 15.94 5.04
CA SER A 37 7.68 16.69 4.68
C SER A 37 7.39 17.83 3.69
N ARG A 38 8.44 18.64 3.40
CA ARG A 38 8.38 19.63 2.31
C ARG A 38 8.05 19.03 0.94
N ALA A 39 8.33 17.75 0.71
CA ALA A 39 8.04 17.09 -0.56
C ALA A 39 6.53 16.99 -0.85
N GLY A 40 5.70 16.93 0.20
CA GLY A 40 4.24 16.91 0.11
C GLY A 40 3.56 18.29 0.22
N ALA A 41 4.33 19.39 0.31
CA ALA A 41 3.80 20.70 0.70
C ALA A 41 2.73 21.29 -0.24
N TYR A 42 2.60 20.76 -1.46
CA TYR A 42 1.60 21.18 -2.44
C TYR A 42 0.66 20.04 -2.88
N CYS A 43 0.64 18.93 -2.15
CA CYS A 43 -0.11 17.72 -2.49
C CYS A 43 -1.44 17.64 -1.73
N ASN A 44 -2.17 18.76 -1.67
CA ASN A 44 -3.44 18.86 -0.96
C ASN A 44 -4.60 18.24 -1.76
N GLY A 45 -5.56 17.64 -1.06
CA GLY A 45 -6.76 17.04 -1.68
C GLY A 45 -6.48 15.78 -2.49
N THR A 46 -5.28 15.20 -2.37
CA THR A 46 -4.88 13.98 -3.09
C THR A 46 -5.15 12.73 -2.26
N VAL A 47 -5.47 11.62 -2.94
CA VAL A 47 -5.52 10.28 -2.34
C VAL A 47 -4.24 9.56 -2.72
N VAL A 48 -3.35 9.34 -1.76
CA VAL A 48 -2.12 8.56 -1.96
C VAL A 48 -2.42 7.10 -1.62
N VAL A 49 -2.48 6.25 -2.64
CA VAL A 49 -2.76 4.82 -2.50
C VAL A 49 -1.46 4.06 -2.28
N THR A 50 -1.35 3.37 -1.14
CA THR A 50 -0.18 2.57 -0.75
C THR A 50 -0.58 1.11 -0.55
N ASP A 51 -0.87 0.41 -1.65
CA ASP A 51 -1.45 -0.94 -1.61
C ASP A 51 -0.73 -1.98 -2.52
N GLY A 52 0.45 -1.63 -3.03
CA GLY A 52 1.20 -2.48 -3.96
C GLY A 52 0.56 -2.63 -5.34
N GLY A 53 -0.33 -1.71 -5.73
CA GLY A 53 -0.99 -1.68 -7.04
C GLY A 53 -2.28 -2.49 -7.11
N ARG A 54 -2.79 -2.97 -5.97
CA ARG A 54 -3.96 -3.86 -5.92
C ARG A 54 -5.23 -3.19 -6.46
N LEU A 55 -5.39 -1.90 -6.26
CA LEU A 55 -6.51 -1.11 -6.79
C LEU A 55 -6.60 -1.16 -8.33
N THR A 56 -5.49 -1.40 -9.02
CA THR A 56 -5.46 -1.45 -10.50
C THR A 56 -6.02 -2.76 -11.07
N THR A 57 -6.00 -3.83 -10.28
CA THR A 57 -6.46 -5.17 -10.69
C THR A 57 -7.76 -5.57 -10.02
N PHE A 58 -8.10 -4.95 -8.89
CA PHE A 58 -9.32 -5.20 -8.15
C PHE A 58 -10.25 -3.97 -8.22
N PRO A 59 -11.31 -3.99 -9.04
CA PRO A 59 -12.21 -2.86 -9.16
C PRO A 59 -12.89 -2.60 -7.82
N SER A 60 -12.72 -1.39 -7.29
CA SER A 60 -13.47 -0.88 -6.15
C SER A 60 -14.46 0.17 -6.64
N THR A 61 -15.74 -0.01 -6.34
CA THR A 61 -16.72 1.07 -6.48
C THR A 61 -16.46 2.09 -5.38
N PHE A 62 -16.35 3.38 -5.76
CA PHE A 62 -16.21 4.49 -4.82
C PHE A 62 -17.52 4.76 -4.08
#